data_AF-A0A0G0W8S1-F1
#
_entry.id   AF-A0A0G0W8S1-F1
#
_cell.length_a   1.000
_cell.length_b   1.000
_cell.length_c   1.000
_cell.angle_alpha   90.00
_cell.angle_beta   90.00
_cell.angle_gamma   90.00
#
_symmetry.space_group_name_H-M   'P 1'
#
loop_
_entity.id
_entity.type
_entity.pdbx_description
1 polymer ?
#
loop_
_entity_poly.entity_id
_entity_poly.type
_entity_poly.pdbx_seq_one_letter_code
_entity_poly.pdbx_strand_id
1 'polypeptide(L)'
;MPALLGNIQLNFLLLVLKLPYLPFDLGVAALLYKFFKDPKNKFLAFTIWMFNPINLYATYMMGQFDVIPTFLAILTLYFAVKREKYFIAALFLGLGASFKIFPFLFLVPLALMKSKWLDRIKILGI
;
A
#
# COMPACT_ATOMS: atom_id res chain seq x y z
N MET A 1 13.02 -27.27 -20.06
CA MET A 1 13.05 -26.34 -18.91
C MET A 1 14.42 -25.72 -18.56
N PRO A 2 15.61 -26.19 -19.03
CA PRO A 2 16.88 -25.48 -18.77
C PRO A 2 17.04 -24.17 -19.55
N ALA A 3 16.35 -24.03 -20.70
CA ALA A 3 16.51 -22.90 -21.61
C ALA A 3 16.01 -21.54 -21.09
N LEU A 4 15.29 -21.51 -19.96
CA LEU A 4 14.74 -20.28 -19.37
C LEU A 4 15.70 -19.65 -18.35
N LEU A 5 16.43 -20.47 -17.59
CA LEU A 5 17.40 -20.02 -16.58
C LEU A 5 18.71 -19.65 -17.28
N GLY A 6 18.87 -18.38 -17.64
CA GLY A 6 20.09 -17.85 -18.26
C GLY A 6 19.86 -16.99 -19.50
N ASN A 7 18.62 -16.91 -19.99
CA ASN A 7 18.30 -15.98 -21.08
C ASN A 7 18.24 -14.54 -20.54
N ILE A 8 19.29 -13.77 -20.82
CA ILE A 8 19.43 -12.38 -20.36
C ILE A 8 18.26 -11.49 -20.81
N GLN A 9 17.72 -11.72 -22.02
CA GLN A 9 16.61 -10.95 -22.56
C GLN A 9 15.33 -11.23 -21.78
N LEU A 10 15.07 -12.49 -21.44
CA LEU A 10 13.94 -12.88 -20.61
C LEU A 10 14.05 -12.28 -19.20
N ASN A 11 15.22 -12.37 -18.57
CA ASN A 11 15.45 -11.80 -17.25
C ASN A 11 15.24 -10.28 -17.24
N PHE A 12 15.73 -9.58 -18.27
CA PHE A 12 15.54 -8.14 -18.40
C PHE A 12 14.06 -7.79 -18.63
N LEU A 13 13.35 -8.54 -19.48
CA LEU A 13 11.92 -8.37 -19.67
C LEU A 13 11.15 -8.55 -18.36
N LEU A 14 11.43 -9.61 -17.59
CA LEU A 14 10.80 -9.86 -16.30
C LEU A 14 11.09 -8.74 -15.28
N LEU A 15 12.31 -8.19 -15.29
CA LEU A 15 12.66 -7.03 -14.47
C LEU A 15 11.83 -5.81 -14.87
N VAL A 16 11.77 -5.49 -16.16
CA VAL A 16 11.02 -4.33 -16.69
C VAL A 16 9.53 -4.44 -16.37
N LEU A 17 8.94 -5.63 -16.44
CA LEU A 17 7.53 -5.85 -16.09
C LEU A 17 7.23 -5.63 -14.61
N LYS A 18 8.23 -5.79 -13.74
CA LYS A 18 8.09 -5.62 -12.28
C LYS A 18 8.49 -4.22 -11.79
N LEU A 19 9.28 -3.47 -12.57
CA LEU A 19 9.67 -2.09 -12.23
C LEU A 19 8.50 -1.14 -11.94
N PRO A 20 7.32 -1.23 -12.60
CA PRO A 20 6.16 -0.40 -12.27
C PRO A 20 5.65 -0.54 -10.83
N TYR A 21 6.07 -1.57 -10.08
CA TYR A 21 5.74 -1.73 -8.67
C TYR A 21 6.56 -0.82 -7.75
N LEU A 22 7.76 -0.41 -8.19
CA LEU A 22 8.70 0.38 -7.38
C LEU A 22 8.13 1.74 -6.91
N PRO A 23 7.40 2.52 -7.74
CA PRO A 23 6.79 3.77 -7.28
C PRO A 23 5.77 3.57 -6.14
N PHE A 24 5.01 2.47 -6.15
CA PHE A 24 4.06 2.15 -5.07
C PHE A 24 4.80 1.76 -3.80
N ASP A 25 5.87 0.99 -3.93
CA ASP A 25 6.72 0.55 -2.82
C ASP A 25 7.40 1.74 -2.12
N LEU A 26 8.03 2.62 -2.91
CA LEU A 26 8.61 3.88 -2.43
C LEU A 26 7.53 4.80 -1.86
N GLY A 27 6.34 4.80 -2.45
CA GLY A 27 5.17 5.52 -1.96
C GLY A 27 4.77 5.09 -0.55
N VAL A 28 4.73 3.77 -0.28
CA VAL A 28 4.47 3.24 1.07
C VAL A 28 5.56 3.69 2.03
N ALA A 29 6.83 3.52 1.67
CA ALA A 29 7.96 3.91 2.51
C ALA A 29 7.92 5.41 2.87
N ALA A 30 7.62 6.26 1.89
CA ALA A 30 7.52 7.71 2.07
C ALA A 30 6.32 8.11 2.95
N LEU A 31 5.19 7.41 2.84
CA LEU A 31 4.03 7.64 3.71
C LEU A 31 4.35 7.21 5.14
N LEU A 32 4.93 6.01 5.35
CA LEU A 32 5.36 5.53 6.66
C LEU A 32 6.35 6.51 7.31
N TYR A 33 7.31 7.03 6.55
CA TYR A 33 8.21 8.08 7.02
C TYR A 33 7.47 9.34 7.49
N LYS A 34 6.39 9.74 6.81
CA LYS A 34 5.55 10.89 7.20
C LYS A 34 4.63 10.61 8.39
N PHE A 35 4.39 9.34 8.75
CA PHE A 35 3.52 8.99 9.87
C PHE A 35 4.16 9.29 11.23
N PHE A 36 5.47 9.12 11.36
CA PHE A 36 6.18 9.34 12.61
C PHE A 36 6.68 10.79 12.72
N LYS A 37 6.83 11.31 13.95
CA LYS A 37 7.41 12.63 14.21
C LYS A 37 8.91 12.54 14.51
N ASP A 38 9.27 11.61 15.38
CA ASP A 38 10.63 11.35 15.82
C ASP A 38 11.53 10.85 14.65
N PRO A 39 12.69 11.47 14.40
CA PRO A 39 13.58 11.09 13.30
C PRO A 39 14.03 9.63 13.32
N LYS A 40 14.29 9.05 14.50
CA LYS A 40 14.74 7.65 14.60
C LYS A 40 13.62 6.72 14.15
N ASN A 41 12.39 6.95 14.63
CA ASN A 41 11.23 6.15 14.23
C ASN A 41 10.87 6.30 12.75
N LYS A 42 11.04 7.50 12.18
CA LYS A 42 10.85 7.72 10.73
C LYS A 42 11.79 6.87 9.89
N PHE A 43 13.09 6.91 10.23
CA PHE A 43 14.10 6.13 9.52
C PHE A 43 13.85 4.63 9.72
N LEU A 44 13.57 4.21 10.96
CA LEU A 44 13.25 2.81 11.27
C LEU A 44 12.06 2.29 10.45
N ALA A 45 10.96 3.03 10.38
CA ALA A 45 9.79 2.64 9.60
C ALA A 45 10.08 2.52 8.10
N PHE A 46 10.84 3.49 7.55
CA PHE A 46 11.31 3.44 6.17
C PHE A 46 12.18 2.21 5.91
N THR A 47 13.19 1.98 6.74
CA THR A 47 14.14 0.87 6.60
C THR A 47 13.43 -0.48 6.75
N ILE A 48 12.58 -0.67 7.76
CA ILE A 48 11.84 -1.92 7.95
C ILE A 48 10.99 -2.23 6.72
N TRP A 49 10.33 -1.22 6.13
CA TRP A 49 9.53 -1.44 4.93
C TRP A 49 10.39 -1.78 3.71
N MET A 50 11.40 -0.96 3.41
CA MET A 50 12.25 -1.15 2.22
C MET A 50 13.03 -2.47 2.25
N PHE A 51 13.37 -2.96 3.44
CA PHE A 51 14.08 -4.22 3.63
C PHE A 51 13.17 -5.35 4.14
N ASN A 52 11.86 -5.21 4.00
CA ASN A 52 10.92 -6.27 4.36
C ASN A 52 11.11 -7.49 3.44
N PRO A 53 11.64 -8.62 3.94
CA PRO A 53 11.95 -9.78 3.09
C PRO A 53 10.69 -10.37 2.44
N ILE A 54 9.53 -10.26 3.10
CA ILE A 54 8.26 -10.77 2.58
C ILE A 54 7.82 -9.93 1.39
N ASN A 55 7.86 -8.60 1.50
CA ASN A 55 7.50 -7.70 0.40
C ASN A 55 8.48 -7.85 -0.77
N LEU A 56 9.79 -7.90 -0.50
CA LEU A 56 10.80 -8.06 -1.54
C LEU A 56 10.61 -9.37 -2.32
N TYR A 57 10.35 -10.46 -1.61
CA TYR A 57 10.06 -11.76 -2.21
C TYR A 57 8.74 -11.75 -3.00
N ALA A 58 7.64 -11.32 -2.39
CA ALA A 58 6.33 -11.34 -3.03
C ALA A 58 6.30 -10.43 -4.28
N THR A 59 6.77 -9.19 -4.13
CA THR A 59 6.65 -8.17 -5.19
C THR A 59 7.68 -8.37 -6.29
N TYR A 60 8.97 -8.56 -5.97
CA TYR A 60 10.03 -8.55 -7.00
C TYR A 60 10.49 -9.94 -7.42
N MET A 61 10.45 -10.94 -6.53
CA MET A 61 10.78 -12.32 -6.93
C MET A 61 9.57 -12.98 -7.58
N MET A 62 8.42 -12.97 -6.90
CA MET A 62 7.19 -13.60 -7.37
C MET A 62 6.34 -12.73 -8.30
N GLY A 63 6.57 -11.42 -8.36
CA GLY A 63 5.79 -10.53 -9.24
C GLY A 63 4.37 -10.27 -8.75
N GLN A 64 4.09 -10.44 -7.46
CA GLN A 64 2.79 -10.14 -6.89
C GLN A 64 2.56 -8.63 -6.83
N PHE A 65 1.38 -8.18 -7.22
CA PHE A 65 1.05 -6.75 -7.27
C PHE A 65 0.47 -6.21 -5.96
N ASP A 66 0.55 -6.96 -4.85
CA ASP A 66 0.01 -6.61 -3.52
C ASP A 66 0.51 -5.28 -2.97
N VAL A 67 1.67 -4.80 -3.43
CA VAL A 67 2.18 -3.48 -3.07
C VAL A 67 1.26 -2.34 -3.50
N ILE A 68 0.47 -2.51 -4.58
CA ILE A 68 -0.49 -1.51 -5.07
C ILE A 68 -1.66 -1.32 -4.07
N PRO A 69 -2.45 -2.36 -3.72
CA PRO A 69 -3.48 -2.22 -2.70
C PRO A 69 -2.90 -1.87 -1.32
N THR A 70 -1.66 -2.28 -1.02
CA THR A 70 -1.00 -1.88 0.23
C THR A 70 -0.72 -0.38 0.27
N PHE A 71 -0.22 0.19 -0.83
CA PHE A 71 -0.05 1.63 -0.97
C PHE A 71 -1.36 2.40 -0.77
N LEU A 72 -2.44 1.93 -1.39
CA LEU A 72 -3.77 2.53 -1.27
C LEU A 72 -4.33 2.42 0.18
N ALA A 73 -4.06 1.32 0.87
CA ALA A 73 -4.42 1.16 2.28
C ALA A 73 -3.62 2.13 3.20
N ILE A 74 -2.33 2.32 2.97
CA ILE A 74 -1.53 3.29 3.74
C ILE A 74 -1.94 4.72 3.42
N LEU A 75 -2.31 5.03 2.17
CA LEU A 75 -2.92 6.32 1.80
C LEU A 75 -4.23 6.56 2.54
N THR A 76 -5.10 5.54 2.62
CA THR A 76 -6.35 5.60 3.39
C THR A 76 -6.06 6.03 4.83
N LEU A 77 -5.13 5.33 5.50
CA LEU A 77 -4.73 5.66 6.87
C LEU A 77 -4.15 7.08 6.97
N TYR A 78 -3.36 7.51 5.99
CA TYR A 78 -2.73 8.82 6.03
C TYR A 78 -3.77 9.94 5.94
N PHE A 79 -4.72 9.82 5.01
CA PHE A 79 -5.78 10.80 4.89
C PHE A 79 -6.76 10.77 6.07
N ALA A 80 -7.09 9.58 6.59
CA ALA A 80 -7.98 9.44 7.73
C ALA A 80 -7.36 10.01 9.02
N VAL A 81 -6.12 9.60 9.34
CA VAL A 81 -5.50 9.87 10.65
C VAL A 81 -4.68 11.16 10.68
N LYS A 82 -3.95 11.49 9.60
CA LYS A 82 -3.08 12.68 9.59
C LYS A 82 -3.76 13.93 9.02
N ARG A 83 -4.77 13.75 8.17
CA ARG A 83 -5.44 14.87 7.48
C ARG A 83 -6.91 15.01 7.82
N GLU A 84 -7.51 14.03 8.52
CA GLU A 84 -8.93 13.99 8.85
C GLU A 84 -9.84 14.13 7.62
N LYS A 85 -9.36 13.71 6.44
CA LYS A 85 -10.08 13.75 5.16
C LYS A 85 -10.73 12.40 4.87
N TYR A 86 -11.77 12.09 5.65
CA TYR A 86 -12.43 10.77 5.65
C TYR A 86 -13.03 10.36 4.30
N PHE A 87 -13.58 11.30 3.53
CA PHE A 87 -14.10 11.02 2.18
C PHE A 87 -13.00 10.54 1.23
N ILE A 88 -11.85 11.23 1.23
CA ILE A 88 -10.69 10.87 0.42
C ILE A 88 -10.13 9.52 0.88
N ALA A 89 -10.10 9.29 2.20
CA ALA A 89 -9.70 8.01 2.75
C ALA A 89 -10.62 6.87 2.27
N ALA A 90 -11.95 7.05 2.29
CA ALA A 90 -12.90 6.05 1.80
C ALA A 90 -12.70 5.76 0.31
N LEU A 91 -12.43 6.79 -0.50
CA LEU A 91 -12.14 6.63 -1.93
C LEU A 91 -10.89 5.78 -2.17
N PHE A 92 -9.78 6.05 -1.45
CA PHE A 92 -8.57 5.22 -1.57
C PHE A 92 -8.78 3.81 -1.02
N LEU A 93 -9.61 3.65 0.01
CA LEU A 93 -9.96 2.36 0.58
C LEU A 93 -10.70 1.49 -0.44
N GLY A 94 -11.74 2.06 -1.08
CA GLY A 94 -12.49 1.40 -2.14
C GLY A 94 -11.62 1.05 -3.34
N LEU A 95 -10.76 1.99 -3.78
CA LEU A 95 -9.80 1.73 -4.85
C LEU A 95 -8.85 0.57 -4.51
N GLY A 96 -8.30 0.54 -3.28
CA GLY A 96 -7.45 -0.56 -2.83
C GLY A 96 -8.20 -1.88 -2.80
N ALA A 97 -9.44 -1.86 -2.32
CA ALA A 97 -10.30 -3.02 -2.25
C ALA A 97 -10.64 -3.61 -3.63
N SER A 98 -10.74 -2.77 -4.66
CA SER A 98 -10.94 -3.18 -6.05
C SER A 98 -9.74 -3.96 -6.62
N PHE A 99 -8.53 -3.77 -6.08
CA PHE A 99 -7.36 -4.58 -6.45
C PHE A 99 -7.32 -5.92 -5.71
N LYS A 100 -7.55 -5.90 -4.39
CA LYS A 100 -7.62 -7.10 -3.53
C LYS A 100 -8.51 -6.80 -2.33
N ILE A 101 -9.13 -7.82 -1.75
CA ILE A 101 -10.12 -7.63 -0.67
C ILE A 101 -9.54 -7.13 0.67
N PHE A 102 -8.25 -7.36 0.96
CA PHE A 102 -7.70 -7.10 2.30
C PHE A 102 -7.77 -5.64 2.79
N PRO A 103 -7.71 -4.58 1.96
CA PRO A 103 -7.90 -3.22 2.42
C PRO A 103 -9.26 -3.01 3.09
N PHE A 104 -10.32 -3.74 2.72
CA PHE A 104 -11.63 -3.64 3.38
C PHE A 104 -11.59 -3.94 4.89
N LEU A 105 -10.55 -4.61 5.41
CA LEU A 105 -10.35 -4.74 6.86
C LEU A 105 -10.30 -3.37 7.56
N PHE A 106 -9.89 -2.31 6.87
CA PHE A 106 -9.87 -0.94 7.39
C PHE A 106 -11.21 -0.19 7.29
N LEU A 107 -12.26 -0.79 6.70
CA LEU A 107 -13.58 -0.18 6.59
C LEU A 107 -14.22 0.07 7.96
N VAL A 108 -14.15 -0.92 8.85
CA VAL A 108 -14.70 -0.81 10.21
C VAL A 108 -13.93 0.25 11.01
N PRO A 109 -12.59 0.21 11.12
CA PRO A 109 -11.83 1.29 11.75
C PRO A 109 -12.16 2.68 11.19
N LEU A 110 -12.26 2.82 9.86
CA LEU A 110 -12.54 4.10 9.21
C LEU A 110 -13.94 4.63 9.58
N ALA A 111 -14.97 3.78 9.57
CA ALA A 111 -16.32 4.17 9.94
C ALA A 111 -16.42 4.58 11.42
N LEU A 112 -15.68 3.90 12.31
CA LEU A 112 -15.68 4.20 13.74
C LEU A 112 -15.03 5.55 14.08
N MET A 113 -14.22 6.14 13.18
CA MET A 113 -13.66 7.48 13.38
C MET A 113 -14.71 8.60 13.37
N LYS A 114 -15.95 8.33 12.92
CA LYS A 114 -17.08 9.28 12.99
C LYS A 114 -18.04 8.91 14.11
N SER A 115 -18.48 9.93 14.86
CA SER A 115 -19.46 9.77 15.94
C SER A 115 -20.91 9.70 15.42
N LYS A 116 -21.25 10.46 14.37
CA LYS A 116 -22.60 10.51 13.82
C LYS A 116 -22.86 9.35 12.85
N TRP A 117 -23.96 8.62 13.07
CA TRP A 117 -24.38 7.49 12.24
C TRP A 117 -24.55 7.84 10.75
N LEU A 118 -25.10 9.01 10.43
CA LEU A 118 -25.27 9.46 9.03
C LEU A 118 -23.94 9.66 8.31
N ASP A 119 -22.91 10.15 9.02
CA ASP A 119 -21.57 10.34 8.44
C ASP A 119 -20.87 9.00 8.23
N ARG A 120 -21.17 7.98 9.05
CA ARG A 120 -20.69 6.61 8.83
C ARG A 120 -21.26 6.05 7.54
N ILE A 121 -22.57 6.17 7.33
CA ILE A 121 -23.23 5.66 6.12
C ILE A 121 -22.70 6.36 4.87
N LYS A 122 -22.43 7.68 4.93
CA LYS A 122 -21.82 8.41 3.82
C LYS A 122 -20.41 7.93 3.45
N ILE A 123 -19.63 7.47 4.42
CA ILE A 123 -18.29 6.90 4.18
C ILE A 123 -18.41 5.48 3.58
N LEU A 124 -19.43 4.72 3.98
CA LEU A 124 -19.66 3.35 3.54
C LEU A 124 -20.36 3.23 2.17
N GLY A 125 -21.11 4.25 1.76
CA GLY A 125 -21.88 4.26 0.50
C GLY A 125 -21.11 4.77 -0.72
N ILE A 126 -19.80 4.98 -0.60
CA ILE A 126 -18.86 5.34 -1.69
C ILE A 126 -18.13 4.07 -2.10
#